data_AF-A0AAU7DEP7-F1
#
_entry.id   AF-A0AAU7DEP7-F1
#
_cell.length_a   1.000
_cell.length_b   1.000
_cell.length_c   1.000
_cell.angle_alpha   90.00
_cell.angle_beta   90.00
_cell.angle_gamma   90.00
#
_symmetry.space_group_name_H-M   'P 1'
#
loop_
_entity.id
_entity.type
_entity.pdbx_description
1 polymer ?
#
loop_
_entity_poly.entity_id
_entity_poly.type
_entity_poly.pdbx_seq_one_letter_code
_entity_poly.pdbx_strand_id
1 'polypeptide(L)'
;MLQNSADKNSLIYLVGGGIASLAAAAFLIRDGDVRGGNIIVFEEAEKIGGSLDAAGTSRNGYVIRGGRMIESKYLCTYDLFSSIPTLDDSKTVTEEIFEWNRAMKISSKSRLFREGHRINAPKFGLSEGHILAIERLELQPEMILGRTSISDHFEPSFFETDFWIMWCSTFAFQPWHSAVEFKRYLLRFTHLVSGFNTLGGIMRTPYNQYDSMIRPLQRWLEAHGVRFEYATCVTDLGFCHDAEGYRVDRITCQCEGRKQQILIKGKDSVIVTLGSMTESSSLGSMDLAPVLKNKAREGSWALWEKIADGHPQFGCPATFADHIDQSKWISFTTTLYDPTFFRLVKDMTGNIPGEGGLVTFPDSNWLASIVIPQQPHFIGQPTDTQVFWGYGLFVDKPGNFVKKPMSSCTGREIMTEIMGHLRIESDAQQILGKCICIPCMMPFITSQFLCRAKGDRPQVVPKRSKNLAFVGQFCELPDDVVFTIEYSIRSAQTAVYALLGLPRDPPPVYKGYHDPRILFKAFFALHDRQEGP
;
A
#
# COMPACT_ATOMS: atom_id res chain seq x y z
N MET A 1 25.70 -30.91 10.62
CA MET A 1 24.69 -31.07 11.69
C MET A 1 24.38 -29.70 12.25
N LEU A 2 23.17 -29.21 11.99
CA LEU A 2 22.35 -28.28 12.80
C LEU A 2 21.05 -28.09 12.00
N GLN A 3 20.25 -29.16 11.93
CA GLN A 3 18.84 -29.04 11.55
C GLN A 3 18.12 -28.46 12.76
N ASN A 4 17.98 -27.13 12.81
CA ASN A 4 16.93 -26.51 13.61
C ASN A 4 15.61 -26.66 12.82
N SER A 5 15.14 -27.91 12.66
CA SER A 5 13.77 -28.11 12.23
C SER A 5 12.88 -27.53 13.32
N ALA A 6 11.93 -26.66 12.97
CA ALA A 6 10.89 -26.25 13.89
C ALA A 6 10.34 -27.49 14.61
N ASP A 7 10.23 -27.45 15.93
CA ASP A 7 9.68 -28.57 16.69
C ASP A 7 8.28 -28.86 16.12
N LYS A 8 8.01 -30.11 15.75
CA LYS A 8 6.77 -30.50 15.04
C LYS A 8 5.48 -30.14 15.79
N ASN A 9 5.60 -29.74 17.06
CA ASN A 9 4.50 -29.35 17.94
C ASN A 9 4.54 -27.87 18.41
N SER A 10 5.48 -27.03 17.97
CA SER A 10 5.49 -25.59 18.34
C SER A 10 4.43 -24.81 17.55
N LEU A 11 3.71 -23.92 18.22
CA LEU A 11 2.70 -23.06 17.59
C LEU A 11 3.31 -21.71 17.17
N ILE A 12 2.80 -21.15 16.08
CA ILE A 12 3.19 -19.83 15.59
C ILE A 12 1.94 -18.97 15.43
N TYR A 13 1.93 -17.84 16.13
CA TYR A 13 0.82 -16.92 16.20
C TYR A 13 1.12 -15.68 15.36
N LEU A 14 0.24 -15.35 14.42
CA LEU A 14 0.35 -14.17 13.58
C LEU A 14 -0.76 -13.19 13.92
N VAL A 15 -0.40 -11.94 14.21
CA VAL A 15 -1.36 -10.89 14.58
C VAL A 15 -1.63 -9.97 13.39
N GLY A 16 -2.90 -9.95 12.96
CA GLY A 16 -3.42 -9.27 11.79
C GLY A 16 -3.48 -10.19 10.57
N GLY A 17 -4.58 -10.17 9.81
CA GLY A 17 -4.78 -10.95 8.58
C GLY A 17 -4.39 -10.21 7.29
N GLY A 18 -3.47 -9.24 7.37
CA GLY A 18 -2.91 -8.55 6.21
C GLY A 18 -1.85 -9.37 5.47
N ILE A 19 -1.43 -8.88 4.29
CA ILE A 19 -0.46 -9.57 3.42
C ILE A 19 0.86 -9.93 4.13
N ALA A 20 1.32 -9.14 5.11
CA ALA A 20 2.53 -9.44 5.87
C ALA A 20 2.41 -10.77 6.64
N SER A 21 1.35 -10.95 7.42
CA SER A 21 1.08 -12.19 8.14
C SER A 21 0.80 -13.38 7.21
N LEU A 22 0.03 -13.17 6.14
CA LEU A 22 -0.26 -14.23 5.19
C LEU A 22 1.01 -14.71 4.46
N ALA A 23 1.89 -13.79 4.09
CA ALA A 23 3.20 -14.11 3.53
C ALA A 23 4.09 -14.85 4.56
N ALA A 24 4.10 -14.41 5.82
CA ALA A 24 4.84 -15.10 6.87
C ALA A 24 4.35 -16.54 7.05
N ALA A 25 3.03 -16.77 7.08
CA ALA A 25 2.45 -18.11 7.15
C ALA A 25 2.89 -18.98 5.96
N ALA A 26 2.92 -18.42 4.75
CA ALA A 26 3.38 -19.15 3.56
C ALA A 26 4.87 -19.50 3.61
N PHE A 27 5.74 -18.57 4.01
CA PHE A 27 7.16 -18.88 4.20
C PHE A 27 7.38 -19.87 5.36
N LEU A 28 6.63 -19.80 6.45
CA LEU A 28 6.72 -20.80 7.52
C LEU A 28 6.47 -22.23 7.00
N ILE A 29 5.47 -22.40 6.13
CA ILE A 29 5.15 -23.70 5.52
C ILE A 29 6.21 -24.07 4.47
N ARG A 30 6.34 -23.25 3.43
CA ARG A 30 7.15 -23.55 2.23
C ARG A 30 8.63 -23.66 2.57
N ASP A 31 9.10 -22.74 3.41
CA ASP A 31 10.52 -22.51 3.65
C ASP A 31 10.98 -23.01 5.03
N GLY A 32 10.08 -23.02 6.00
CA GLY A 32 10.35 -23.45 7.37
C GLY A 32 9.97 -24.91 7.69
N ASP A 33 9.31 -25.62 6.77
CA ASP A 33 8.73 -26.95 6.99
C ASP A 33 7.79 -26.99 8.22
N VAL A 34 7.14 -25.86 8.52
CA VAL A 34 6.15 -25.76 9.60
C VAL A 34 4.83 -26.31 9.10
N ARG A 35 4.25 -27.25 9.86
CA ARG A 35 2.89 -27.75 9.58
C ARG A 35 1.89 -26.62 9.68
N GLY A 36 1.06 -26.39 8.65
CA GLY A 36 0.08 -25.31 8.66
C GLY A 36 -0.88 -25.35 9.85
N GLY A 37 -1.25 -26.55 10.33
CA GLY A 37 -2.05 -26.72 11.56
C GLY A 37 -1.43 -26.14 12.85
N ASN A 38 -0.14 -25.83 12.84
CA ASN A 38 0.55 -25.16 13.94
C ASN A 38 0.55 -23.62 13.80
N ILE A 39 -0.01 -23.08 12.72
CA ILE A 39 0.00 -21.66 12.41
C ILE A 39 -1.41 -21.10 12.66
N ILE A 40 -1.49 -20.05 13.47
CA ILE A 40 -2.75 -19.41 13.87
C ILE A 40 -2.67 -17.92 13.50
N VAL A 41 -3.58 -17.45 12.66
CA VAL A 41 -3.71 -16.04 12.26
C VAL A 41 -4.90 -15.41 12.99
N PHE A 42 -4.65 -14.38 13.78
CA PHE A 42 -5.70 -13.56 14.40
C PHE A 42 -6.07 -12.39 13.49
N GLU A 43 -7.35 -12.24 13.18
CA GLU A 43 -7.90 -11.13 12.43
C GLU A 43 -9.06 -10.50 13.22
N GLU A 44 -9.01 -9.17 13.39
CA GLU A 44 -10.06 -8.42 14.08
C GLU A 44 -11.34 -8.36 13.23
N ALA A 45 -11.20 -8.27 11.92
CA ALA A 45 -12.31 -8.24 10.99
C ALA A 45 -12.91 -9.64 10.74
N GLU A 46 -14.05 -9.67 10.06
CA GLU A 46 -14.68 -10.90 9.56
C GLU A 46 -14.00 -11.43 8.28
N LYS A 47 -13.03 -10.69 7.75
CA LYS A 47 -12.38 -10.97 6.46
C LYS A 47 -10.92 -10.54 6.50
N ILE A 48 -10.04 -11.40 6.01
CA ILE A 48 -8.61 -11.10 5.88
C ILE A 48 -8.31 -10.20 4.66
N GLY A 49 -7.03 -9.82 4.51
CA GLY A 49 -6.50 -9.04 3.40
C GLY A 49 -5.97 -7.67 3.84
N GLY A 50 -6.42 -7.17 5.00
CA GLY A 50 -6.01 -5.87 5.52
C GLY A 50 -6.19 -4.79 4.46
N SER A 51 -5.12 -4.04 4.15
CA SER A 51 -5.14 -2.96 3.15
C SER A 51 -5.12 -3.41 1.68
N LEU A 52 -5.14 -4.72 1.40
CA LEU A 52 -5.38 -5.30 0.06
C LEU A 52 -6.83 -5.79 -0.04
N ASP A 53 -7.76 -4.96 0.41
CA ASP A 53 -9.20 -5.26 0.44
C ASP A 53 -9.88 -5.00 -0.90
N ALA A 54 -10.98 -5.73 -1.09
CA ALA A 54 -12.02 -5.45 -2.05
C ALA A 54 -13.33 -6.01 -1.49
N ALA A 55 -14.41 -5.25 -1.60
CA ALA A 55 -15.72 -5.62 -1.06
C ALA A 55 -16.86 -5.04 -1.91
N GLY A 56 -18.09 -5.39 -1.53
CA GLY A 56 -19.30 -4.90 -2.18
C GLY A 56 -19.79 -5.79 -3.32
N THR A 57 -20.83 -5.32 -4.01
CA THR A 57 -21.51 -6.03 -5.10
C THR A 57 -21.99 -5.03 -6.15
N SER A 58 -22.37 -5.52 -7.33
CA SER A 58 -23.03 -4.69 -8.35
C SER A 58 -24.38 -4.12 -7.91
N ARG A 59 -24.98 -4.55 -6.80
CA ARG A 59 -26.23 -3.97 -6.29
C ARG A 59 -25.98 -2.82 -5.32
N ASN A 60 -25.02 -3.01 -4.42
CA ASN A 60 -24.76 -2.07 -3.32
C ASN A 60 -23.56 -1.14 -3.60
N GLY A 61 -22.89 -1.33 -4.73
CA GLY A 61 -21.62 -0.68 -5.06
C GLY A 61 -20.43 -1.50 -4.58
N TYR A 62 -19.36 -1.44 -5.36
CA TYR A 62 -18.05 -2.00 -5.02
C TYR A 62 -17.21 -0.99 -4.23
N VAL A 63 -16.28 -1.51 -3.42
CA VAL A 63 -15.35 -0.72 -2.61
C VAL A 63 -13.95 -1.30 -2.68
N ILE A 64 -12.98 -0.44 -2.95
CA ILE A 64 -11.55 -0.66 -2.74
C ILE A 64 -10.99 0.57 -2.01
N ARG A 65 -10.35 0.38 -0.85
CA ARG A 65 -9.75 1.50 -0.11
C ARG A 65 -8.57 2.13 -0.84
N GLY A 66 -7.77 1.34 -1.55
CA GLY A 66 -6.67 1.87 -2.35
C GLY A 66 -6.29 0.99 -3.53
N GLY A 67 -6.06 1.59 -4.69
CA GLY A 67 -5.40 0.92 -5.81
C GLY A 67 -3.94 0.65 -5.49
N ARG A 68 -3.40 -0.49 -5.96
CA ARG A 68 -1.96 -0.80 -5.83
C ARG A 68 -1.30 -0.92 -7.19
N MET A 69 -0.06 -0.44 -7.23
CA MET A 69 0.86 -0.63 -8.34
C MET A 69 1.93 -1.63 -7.89
N ILE A 70 2.34 -2.48 -8.81
CA ILE A 70 3.48 -3.37 -8.64
C ILE A 70 4.49 -3.11 -9.76
N GLU A 71 5.73 -3.55 -9.60
CA GLU A 71 6.76 -3.40 -10.64
C GLU A 71 7.65 -4.65 -10.67
N SER A 72 8.43 -4.80 -11.74
CA SER A 72 9.16 -6.05 -12.03
C SER A 72 10.22 -6.44 -10.99
N LYS A 73 10.65 -5.52 -10.13
CA LYS A 73 11.66 -5.73 -9.08
C LYS A 73 11.06 -5.88 -7.68
N TYR A 74 9.78 -6.20 -7.56
CA TYR A 74 9.18 -6.69 -6.31
C TYR A 74 9.57 -8.17 -6.09
N LEU A 75 10.87 -8.39 -5.85
CA LEU A 75 11.48 -9.71 -5.90
C LEU A 75 10.94 -10.66 -4.83
N CYS A 76 10.71 -10.19 -3.58
CA CYS A 76 10.13 -11.05 -2.53
C CYS A 76 8.66 -11.36 -2.84
N THR A 77 7.94 -10.40 -3.42
CA THR A 77 6.55 -10.60 -3.86
C THR A 77 6.46 -11.72 -4.89
N TYR A 78 7.27 -11.67 -5.95
CA TYR A 78 7.23 -12.70 -6.99
C TYR A 78 7.83 -14.03 -6.53
N ASP A 79 8.80 -14.01 -5.62
CA ASP A 79 9.29 -15.22 -4.94
C ASP A 79 8.17 -15.92 -4.18
N LEU A 80 7.40 -15.22 -3.36
CA LEU A 80 6.23 -15.77 -2.67
C LEU A 80 5.22 -16.36 -3.66
N PHE A 81 4.73 -15.51 -4.58
CA PHE A 81 3.63 -15.86 -5.48
C PHE A 81 4.02 -16.82 -6.61
N SER A 82 5.31 -17.14 -6.77
CA SER A 82 5.78 -18.23 -7.65
C SER A 82 5.42 -19.62 -7.11
N SER A 83 5.01 -19.71 -5.84
CA SER A 83 4.59 -20.96 -5.19
C SER A 83 3.09 -21.01 -4.89
N ILE A 84 2.35 -19.95 -5.21
CA ILE A 84 0.91 -19.83 -4.93
C ILE A 84 0.15 -20.00 -6.24
N PRO A 85 -0.68 -21.06 -6.38
CA PRO A 85 -1.56 -21.23 -7.53
C PRO A 85 -2.62 -20.13 -7.61
N THR A 86 -3.04 -19.80 -8.82
CA THR A 86 -4.24 -19.00 -9.11
C THR A 86 -5.51 -19.70 -8.62
N LEU A 87 -6.63 -18.97 -8.54
CA LEU A 87 -7.89 -19.52 -8.02
C LEU A 87 -8.46 -20.68 -8.85
N ASP A 88 -8.07 -20.82 -10.11
CA ASP A 88 -8.46 -21.92 -11.00
C ASP A 88 -7.36 -22.98 -11.18
N ASP A 89 -6.26 -22.86 -10.42
CA ASP A 89 -5.07 -23.73 -10.47
C ASP A 89 -4.37 -23.81 -11.84
N SER A 90 -4.65 -22.90 -12.77
CA SER A 90 -4.10 -22.96 -14.14
C SER A 90 -2.61 -22.63 -14.22
N LYS A 91 -2.12 -21.82 -13.29
CA LYS A 91 -0.73 -21.33 -13.18
C LYS A 91 -0.48 -20.70 -11.81
N THR A 92 0.75 -20.26 -11.56
CA THR A 92 1.08 -19.47 -10.36
C THR A 92 0.61 -18.02 -10.50
N VAL A 93 0.33 -17.35 -9.38
CA VAL A 93 -0.04 -15.92 -9.38
C VAL A 93 1.07 -15.06 -9.99
N THR A 94 2.35 -15.41 -9.78
CA THR A 94 3.46 -14.72 -10.45
C THR A 94 3.37 -14.84 -11.97
N GLU A 95 3.17 -16.05 -12.51
CA GLU A 95 3.05 -16.26 -13.95
C GLU A 95 1.87 -15.48 -14.54
N GLU A 96 0.71 -15.52 -13.88
CA GLU A 96 -0.49 -14.78 -14.30
C GLU A 96 -0.20 -13.27 -14.39
N ILE A 97 0.41 -12.69 -13.36
CA ILE A 97 0.77 -11.26 -13.33
C ILE A 97 1.73 -10.93 -14.49
N PHE A 98 2.79 -11.71 -14.69
CA PHE A 98 3.76 -11.41 -15.74
C PHE A 98 3.18 -11.61 -17.15
N GLU A 99 2.36 -12.65 -17.37
CA GLU A 99 1.64 -12.86 -18.63
C GLU A 99 0.68 -11.72 -18.93
N TRP A 100 -0.10 -11.33 -17.92
CA TRP A 100 -1.03 -10.21 -18.02
C TRP A 100 -0.32 -8.93 -18.46
N ASN A 101 0.80 -8.57 -17.83
CA ASN A 101 1.53 -7.34 -18.15
C ASN A 101 2.37 -7.43 -19.44
N ARG A 102 2.63 -8.64 -19.97
CA ARG A 102 3.17 -8.78 -21.33
C ARG A 102 2.13 -8.42 -22.38
N ALA A 103 0.86 -8.79 -22.16
CA ALA A 103 -0.26 -8.51 -23.05
C ALA A 103 -0.82 -7.09 -22.88
N MET A 104 -1.01 -6.66 -21.63
CA MET A 104 -1.55 -5.37 -21.22
C MET A 104 -0.44 -4.48 -20.69
N LYS A 105 0.25 -3.79 -21.60
CA LYS A 105 1.34 -2.88 -21.25
C LYS A 105 0.78 -1.53 -20.83
N ILE A 106 1.14 -1.08 -19.64
CA ILE A 106 0.80 0.27 -19.19
C ILE A 106 1.61 1.29 -19.97
N SER A 107 0.91 2.27 -20.53
CA SER A 107 1.48 3.48 -21.11
C SER A 107 0.39 4.56 -21.10
N SER A 108 0.51 5.48 -20.15
CA SER A 108 -0.44 6.58 -20.00
C SER A 108 -0.30 7.57 -21.15
N LYS A 109 -1.40 7.80 -21.87
CA LYS A 109 -1.52 8.85 -22.90
C LYS A 109 -2.12 10.14 -22.34
N SER A 110 -2.45 10.13 -21.05
CA SER A 110 -3.11 11.22 -20.34
C SER A 110 -2.71 11.21 -18.88
N ARG A 111 -1.40 11.22 -18.61
CA ARG A 111 -0.86 11.16 -17.23
C ARG A 111 -1.38 12.31 -16.38
N LEU A 112 -1.47 13.49 -16.99
CA LEU A 112 -2.12 14.68 -16.45
C LEU A 112 -3.28 15.08 -17.35
N PHE A 113 -4.31 15.67 -16.77
CA PHE A 113 -5.47 16.19 -17.47
C PHE A 113 -5.78 17.60 -16.97
N ARG A 114 -5.68 18.59 -17.86
CA ARG A 114 -5.81 20.02 -17.52
C ARG A 114 -6.89 20.64 -18.39
N GLU A 115 -7.82 21.36 -17.77
CA GLU A 115 -8.81 22.18 -18.48
C GLU A 115 -9.54 21.44 -19.63
N GLY A 116 -9.94 20.18 -19.43
CA GLY A 116 -10.62 19.39 -20.47
C GLY A 116 -9.70 18.68 -21.48
N HIS A 117 -8.39 18.81 -21.35
CA HIS A 117 -7.42 18.28 -22.31
C HIS A 117 -6.43 17.29 -21.66
N ARG A 118 -6.19 16.18 -22.36
CA ARG A 118 -5.15 15.23 -21.99
C ARG A 118 -3.75 15.81 -22.23
N ILE A 119 -2.84 15.55 -21.30
CA ILE A 119 -1.41 15.80 -21.46
C ILE A 119 -0.71 14.45 -21.54
N ASN A 120 -0.21 14.12 -22.73
CA ASN A 120 0.55 12.91 -22.98
C ASN A 120 2.03 13.15 -22.65
N ALA A 121 2.66 12.21 -21.94
CA ALA A 121 4.07 12.24 -21.59
C ALA A 121 4.55 13.65 -21.16
N PRO A 122 3.93 14.24 -20.11
CA PRO A 122 4.33 15.55 -19.62
C PRO A 122 5.84 15.59 -19.34
N LYS A 123 6.42 16.77 -19.56
CA LYS A 123 7.77 17.07 -19.11
C LYS A 123 7.82 17.02 -17.59
N PHE A 124 8.99 16.80 -17.03
CA PHE A 124 9.20 16.92 -15.59
C PHE A 124 9.20 18.37 -15.13
N GLY A 125 9.75 19.27 -15.95
CA GLY A 125 9.76 20.70 -15.65
C GLY A 125 10.65 21.06 -14.46
N LEU A 126 11.69 20.26 -14.20
CA LEU A 126 12.69 20.52 -13.17
C LEU A 126 13.70 21.56 -13.65
N SER A 127 14.06 22.50 -12.78
CA SER A 127 15.23 23.37 -13.00
C SER A 127 16.53 22.65 -12.62
N GLU A 128 17.67 23.16 -13.08
CA GLU A 128 18.98 22.66 -12.63
C GLU A 128 19.13 22.69 -11.10
N GLY A 129 18.58 23.73 -10.44
CA GLY A 129 18.57 23.83 -8.97
C GLY A 129 17.75 22.71 -8.31
N HIS A 130 16.62 22.33 -8.92
CA HIS A 130 15.80 21.21 -8.45
C HIS A 130 16.52 19.88 -8.61
N ILE A 131 17.17 19.65 -9.76
CA ILE A 131 17.91 18.42 -10.04
C ILE A 131 19.08 18.28 -9.06
N LEU A 132 19.87 19.33 -8.85
CA LEU A 132 20.95 19.34 -7.86
C LEU A 132 20.45 19.07 -6.43
N ALA A 133 19.24 19.55 -6.09
CA ALA A 133 18.62 19.24 -4.79
C ALA A 133 18.23 17.76 -4.66
N ILE A 134 17.68 17.15 -5.72
CA ILE A 134 17.41 15.70 -5.79
C ILE A 134 18.73 14.92 -5.57
N GLU A 135 19.76 15.22 -6.36
CA GLU A 135 21.06 14.54 -6.29
C GLU A 135 21.71 14.70 -4.90
N ARG A 136 21.65 15.90 -4.32
CA ARG A 136 22.14 16.15 -2.95
C ARG A 136 21.42 15.27 -1.94
N LEU A 137 20.10 15.17 -2.03
CA LEU A 137 19.31 14.33 -1.13
C LEU A 137 19.66 12.84 -1.28
N GLU A 138 19.83 12.36 -2.51
CA GLU A 138 20.25 10.99 -2.82
C GLU A 138 21.61 10.62 -2.25
N LEU A 139 22.54 11.58 -2.13
CA LEU A 139 23.86 11.37 -1.54
C LEU A 139 23.91 11.52 -0.01
N GLN A 140 22.95 12.24 0.59
CA GLN A 140 23.00 12.57 2.02
C GLN A 140 22.67 11.38 2.93
N PRO A 141 23.50 11.05 3.95
CA PRO A 141 23.20 9.96 4.88
C PRO A 141 21.85 10.13 5.59
N GLU A 142 21.07 9.05 5.71
CA GLU A 142 19.73 9.07 6.35
C GLU A 142 19.76 9.63 7.79
N MET A 143 20.86 9.37 8.52
CA MET A 143 21.05 9.86 9.88
C MET A 143 21.10 11.41 9.97
N ILE A 144 21.60 12.07 8.92
CA ILE A 144 21.64 13.55 8.86
C ILE A 144 20.25 14.10 8.50
N LEU A 145 19.50 13.39 7.65
CA LEU A 145 18.14 13.78 7.31
C LEU A 145 17.21 13.71 8.54
N GLY A 146 17.33 12.67 9.37
CA GLY A 146 16.56 12.55 10.61
C GLY A 146 15.07 12.84 10.41
N ARG A 147 14.49 13.70 11.26
CA ARG A 147 13.07 14.11 11.20
C ARG A 147 12.75 15.25 10.22
N THR A 148 13.64 15.55 9.27
CA THR A 148 13.34 16.58 8.26
C THR A 148 12.25 16.14 7.29
N SER A 149 11.47 17.13 6.84
CA SER A 149 10.45 17.00 5.81
C SER A 149 11.05 17.19 4.40
N ILE A 150 10.33 16.78 3.35
CA ILE A 150 10.73 17.06 1.97
C ILE A 150 10.87 18.57 1.75
N SER A 151 9.93 19.37 2.27
CA SER A 151 9.96 20.84 2.15
C SER A 151 11.17 21.52 2.81
N ASP A 152 11.90 20.84 3.70
CA ASP A 152 13.13 21.40 4.27
C ASP A 152 14.31 21.38 3.27
N HIS A 153 14.21 20.60 2.18
CA HIS A 153 15.30 20.37 1.23
C HIS A 153 15.04 20.91 -0.18
N PHE A 154 13.81 21.36 -0.46
CA PHE A 154 13.41 21.85 -1.78
C PHE A 154 12.76 23.23 -1.67
N GLU A 155 13.07 24.09 -2.64
CA GLU A 155 12.42 25.41 -2.75
C GLU A 155 10.94 25.27 -3.18
N PRO A 156 10.07 26.25 -2.87
CA PRO A 156 8.64 26.17 -3.17
C PRO A 156 8.30 25.84 -4.63
N SER A 157 9.08 26.37 -5.59
CA SER A 157 8.88 26.14 -7.03
C SER A 157 9.03 24.67 -7.44
N PHE A 158 9.74 23.84 -6.66
CA PHE A 158 9.83 22.40 -6.90
C PHE A 158 8.45 21.73 -6.82
N PHE A 159 7.62 22.16 -5.87
CA PHE A 159 6.30 21.59 -5.60
C PHE A 159 5.24 22.00 -6.65
N GLU A 160 5.60 22.89 -7.56
CA GLU A 160 4.76 23.33 -8.69
C GLU A 160 5.11 22.58 -9.99
N THR A 161 6.18 21.78 -9.98
CA THR A 161 6.65 21.03 -11.16
C THR A 161 5.74 19.85 -11.48
N ASP A 162 5.67 19.50 -12.77
CA ASP A 162 4.97 18.27 -13.21
C ASP A 162 5.64 17.01 -12.66
N PHE A 163 6.96 17.03 -12.42
CA PHE A 163 7.67 15.98 -11.68
C PHE A 163 7.03 15.75 -10.31
N TRP A 164 6.90 16.81 -9.49
CA TRP A 164 6.31 16.68 -8.16
C TRP A 164 4.85 16.25 -8.24
N ILE A 165 4.04 16.85 -9.12
CA ILE A 165 2.62 16.49 -9.29
C ILE A 165 2.48 15.01 -9.65
N MET A 166 3.31 14.49 -10.57
CA MET A 166 3.32 13.08 -10.90
C MET A 166 3.83 12.22 -9.75
N TRP A 167 4.84 12.66 -9.01
CA TRP A 167 5.40 11.91 -7.90
C TRP A 167 4.41 11.78 -6.74
N CYS A 168 3.88 12.90 -6.29
CA CYS A 168 2.95 12.97 -5.16
C CYS A 168 1.63 12.27 -5.49
N SER A 169 1.12 12.35 -6.72
CA SER A 169 -0.04 11.55 -7.11
C SER A 169 0.29 10.05 -7.16
N THR A 170 1.41 9.63 -7.77
CA THR A 170 1.75 8.19 -7.87
C THR A 170 1.91 7.53 -6.50
N PHE A 171 2.56 8.23 -5.56
CA PHE A 171 2.97 7.65 -4.28
C PHE A 171 2.26 8.22 -3.06
N ALA A 172 1.37 9.20 -3.23
CA ALA A 172 0.67 9.91 -2.15
C ALA A 172 1.57 10.72 -1.19
N PHE A 173 2.78 11.10 -1.62
CA PHE A 173 3.66 11.98 -0.83
C PHE A 173 3.07 13.38 -0.64
N GLN A 174 3.43 14.02 0.47
CA GLN A 174 3.13 15.40 0.80
C GLN A 174 4.42 16.15 1.11
N PRO A 175 4.48 17.49 0.95
CA PRO A 175 5.70 18.25 1.24
C PRO A 175 6.22 18.08 2.68
N TRP A 176 5.31 17.88 3.64
CA TRP A 176 5.65 17.65 5.05
C TRP A 176 6.04 16.20 5.40
N HIS A 177 6.01 15.27 4.45
CA HIS A 177 6.44 13.89 4.68
C HIS A 177 7.95 13.77 4.78
N SER A 178 8.42 12.62 5.28
CA SER A 178 9.81 12.33 5.57
C SER A 178 10.71 12.44 4.33
N ALA A 179 11.74 13.27 4.42
CA ALA A 179 12.82 13.33 3.44
C ALA A 179 13.58 12.00 3.31
N VAL A 180 13.65 11.19 4.39
CA VAL A 180 14.26 9.86 4.33
C VAL A 180 13.44 8.91 3.44
N GLU A 181 12.10 8.89 3.56
CA GLU A 181 11.30 8.04 2.68
C GLU A 181 11.37 8.54 1.23
N PHE A 182 11.30 9.85 1.00
CA PHE A 182 11.45 10.41 -0.35
C PHE A 182 12.79 10.05 -1.00
N LYS A 183 13.89 10.17 -0.26
CA LYS A 183 15.22 9.69 -0.67
C LYS A 183 15.20 8.21 -1.04
N ARG A 184 14.64 7.35 -0.18
CA ARG A 184 14.58 5.90 -0.47
C ARG A 184 13.80 5.60 -1.73
N TYR A 185 12.70 6.31 -2.01
CA TYR A 185 11.94 6.15 -3.25
C TYR A 185 12.74 6.56 -4.50
N LEU A 186 13.44 7.69 -4.46
CA LEU A 186 14.31 8.15 -5.54
C LEU A 186 15.36 7.08 -5.92
N LEU A 187 16.00 6.50 -4.92
CA LEU A 187 16.99 5.42 -5.09
C LEU A 187 16.34 4.08 -5.51
N ARG A 188 15.23 3.69 -4.87
CA ARG A 188 14.57 2.39 -5.07
C ARG A 188 13.96 2.26 -6.47
N PHE A 189 13.53 3.36 -7.05
CA PHE A 189 12.83 3.40 -8.35
C PHE A 189 13.58 4.15 -9.44
N THR A 190 14.89 4.36 -9.29
CA THR A 190 15.73 5.02 -10.31
C THR A 190 15.56 4.39 -11.70
N HIS A 191 15.38 3.07 -11.78
CA HIS A 191 15.16 2.34 -13.04
C HIS A 191 13.82 2.63 -13.72
N LEU A 192 12.87 3.28 -13.03
CA LEU A 192 11.57 3.66 -13.56
C LEU A 192 11.50 5.14 -13.97
N VAL A 193 12.48 5.97 -13.57
CA VAL A 193 12.46 7.43 -13.80
C VAL A 193 12.26 7.77 -15.28
N SER A 194 12.97 7.09 -16.19
CA SER A 194 12.87 7.33 -17.64
C SER A 194 11.48 7.09 -18.25
N GLY A 195 10.63 6.27 -17.62
CA GLY A 195 9.26 6.01 -18.07
C GLY A 195 8.18 6.66 -17.21
N PHE A 196 8.58 7.42 -16.19
CA PHE A 196 7.68 7.83 -15.11
C PHE A 196 6.51 8.70 -15.58
N ASN A 197 6.76 9.59 -16.54
CA ASN A 197 5.74 10.45 -17.14
C ASN A 197 4.64 9.71 -17.93
N THR A 198 4.83 8.43 -18.21
CA THR A 198 3.84 7.56 -18.85
C THR A 198 3.48 6.35 -17.99
N LEU A 199 3.93 6.30 -16.72
CA LEU A 199 3.84 5.13 -15.84
C LEU A 199 4.49 3.87 -16.44
N GLY A 200 5.49 4.05 -17.31
CA GLY A 200 6.24 2.95 -17.91
C GLY A 200 6.93 2.08 -16.85
N GLY A 201 6.83 0.76 -17.03
CA GLY A 201 7.39 -0.22 -16.09
C GLY A 201 6.52 -0.53 -14.87
N ILE A 202 5.43 0.22 -14.66
CA ILE A 202 4.39 -0.16 -13.71
C ILE A 202 3.60 -1.34 -14.25
N MET A 203 3.26 -2.26 -13.35
CA MET A 203 2.49 -3.47 -13.62
C MET A 203 1.23 -3.50 -12.74
N ARG A 204 0.25 -4.30 -13.17
CA ARG A 204 -1.03 -4.53 -12.46
C ARG A 204 -1.34 -6.01 -12.34
N THR A 205 -2.18 -6.34 -11.39
CA THR A 205 -2.87 -7.64 -11.33
C THR A 205 -4.07 -7.65 -12.30
N PRO A 206 -4.54 -8.82 -12.77
CA PRO A 206 -5.70 -8.90 -13.67
C PRO A 206 -6.98 -8.31 -13.05
N TYR A 207 -7.19 -8.57 -11.76
CA TYR A 207 -8.28 -8.00 -10.96
C TYR A 207 -7.71 -7.09 -9.87
N ASN A 208 -8.57 -6.65 -8.95
CA ASN A 208 -8.13 -6.04 -7.69
C ASN A 208 -7.18 -7.00 -6.92
N GLN A 209 -6.39 -6.44 -5.99
CA GLN A 209 -5.38 -7.22 -5.25
C GLN A 209 -5.99 -8.24 -4.27
N TYR A 210 -7.21 -8.02 -3.80
CA TYR A 210 -7.88 -9.01 -2.98
C TYR A 210 -8.14 -10.29 -3.79
N ASP A 211 -8.72 -10.14 -4.99
CA ASP A 211 -9.04 -11.26 -5.87
C ASP A 211 -7.80 -11.92 -6.47
N SER A 212 -6.80 -11.13 -6.87
CA SER A 212 -5.63 -11.65 -7.59
C SER A 212 -4.49 -12.13 -6.67
N MET A 213 -4.47 -11.74 -5.40
CA MET A 213 -3.35 -12.05 -4.50
C MET A 213 -3.84 -12.63 -3.17
N ILE A 214 -4.75 -11.96 -2.47
CA ILE A 214 -5.19 -12.40 -1.14
C ILE A 214 -5.98 -13.71 -1.20
N ARG A 215 -6.98 -13.82 -2.07
CA ARG A 215 -7.80 -15.03 -2.19
C ARG A 215 -6.99 -16.28 -2.61
N PRO A 216 -6.10 -16.23 -3.63
CA PRO A 216 -5.20 -17.33 -3.93
C PRO A 216 -4.36 -17.77 -2.73
N LEU A 217 -3.74 -16.81 -2.06
CA LEU A 217 -2.88 -17.08 -0.90
C LEU A 217 -3.68 -17.66 0.27
N GLN A 218 -4.86 -17.13 0.55
CA GLN A 218 -5.79 -17.66 1.55
C GLN A 218 -6.13 -19.13 1.27
N ARG A 219 -6.61 -19.41 0.05
CA ARG A 219 -6.99 -20.76 -0.37
C ARG A 219 -5.82 -21.73 -0.20
N TRP A 220 -4.61 -21.31 -0.58
CA TRP A 220 -3.40 -22.10 -0.40
C TRP A 220 -3.11 -22.37 1.09
N LEU A 221 -3.18 -21.35 1.94
CA LEU A 221 -2.92 -21.48 3.38
C LEU A 221 -3.95 -22.40 4.07
N GLU A 222 -5.23 -22.24 3.75
CA GLU A 222 -6.32 -23.10 4.25
C GLU A 222 -6.12 -24.56 3.82
N ALA A 223 -5.73 -24.80 2.57
CA ALA A 223 -5.42 -26.14 2.07
C ALA A 223 -4.23 -26.80 2.79
N HIS A 224 -3.32 -26.00 3.35
CA HIS A 224 -2.20 -26.48 4.19
C HIS A 224 -2.55 -26.55 5.68
N GLY A 225 -3.80 -26.26 6.05
CA GLY A 225 -4.33 -26.39 7.41
C GLY A 225 -4.06 -25.20 8.33
N VAL A 226 -3.67 -24.03 7.79
CA VAL A 226 -3.54 -22.81 8.59
C VAL A 226 -4.87 -22.45 9.24
N ARG A 227 -4.82 -22.06 10.51
CA ARG A 227 -6.00 -21.68 11.29
C ARG A 227 -6.20 -20.18 11.26
N PHE A 228 -7.41 -19.74 10.96
CA PHE A 228 -7.81 -18.34 11.00
C PHE A 228 -8.83 -18.14 12.13
N GLU A 229 -8.49 -17.23 13.04
CA GLU A 229 -9.34 -16.81 14.15
C GLU A 229 -9.82 -15.39 13.84
N TYR A 230 -10.97 -15.30 13.17
CA TYR A 230 -11.64 -14.05 12.81
C TYR A 230 -12.30 -13.40 14.02
N ALA A 231 -12.75 -12.15 13.88
CA ALA A 231 -13.41 -11.39 14.95
C ALA A 231 -12.62 -11.39 16.27
N THR A 232 -11.29 -11.46 16.18
CA THR A 232 -10.37 -11.61 17.32
C THR A 232 -9.33 -10.51 17.33
N CYS A 233 -9.54 -9.51 18.19
CA CYS A 233 -8.62 -8.39 18.37
C CYS A 233 -7.55 -8.73 19.42
N VAL A 234 -6.28 -8.81 19.04
CA VAL A 234 -5.17 -8.89 20.00
C VAL A 234 -4.98 -7.53 20.65
N THR A 235 -5.01 -7.48 21.98
CA THR A 235 -5.03 -6.25 22.78
C THR A 235 -3.83 -6.12 23.71
N ASP A 236 -2.98 -7.15 23.81
CA ASP A 236 -1.76 -7.12 24.63
C ASP A 236 -0.82 -8.28 24.33
N LEU A 237 0.45 -8.07 24.64
CA LEU A 237 1.47 -9.12 24.73
C LEU A 237 2.17 -9.05 26.08
N GLY A 238 2.22 -10.19 26.79
CA GLY A 238 3.01 -10.35 28.01
C GLY A 238 4.45 -10.73 27.70
N PHE A 239 5.39 -10.15 28.44
CA PHE A 239 6.82 -10.38 28.26
C PHE A 239 7.43 -10.93 29.54
N CYS A 240 8.25 -11.97 29.42
CA CYS A 240 9.14 -12.41 30.49
C CYS A 240 10.60 -12.18 30.08
N HIS A 241 11.39 -11.66 31.02
CA HIS A 241 12.78 -11.29 30.82
C HIS A 241 13.72 -12.24 31.57
N ASP A 242 14.88 -12.51 30.96
CA ASP A 242 15.98 -13.21 31.58
C ASP A 242 17.33 -12.55 31.23
N ALA A 243 18.43 -13.16 31.69
CA ALA A 243 19.78 -12.62 31.47
C ALA A 243 20.16 -12.53 29.97
N GLU A 244 19.58 -13.37 29.12
CA GLU A 244 19.93 -13.48 27.70
C GLU A 244 19.01 -12.62 26.83
N GLY A 245 17.76 -12.38 27.25
CA GLY A 245 16.83 -11.54 26.52
C GLY A 245 15.42 -11.55 27.07
N TYR A 246 14.44 -11.55 26.16
CA TYR A 246 13.03 -11.65 26.52
C TYR A 246 12.26 -12.50 25.51
N ARG A 247 11.10 -12.97 25.94
CA ARG A 247 10.16 -13.71 25.12
C ARG A 247 8.74 -13.30 25.45
N VAL A 248 7.85 -13.44 24.47
CA VAL A 248 6.41 -13.35 24.71
C VAL A 248 5.97 -14.63 25.43
N ASP A 249 5.30 -14.47 26.56
CA ASP A 249 4.77 -15.57 27.37
C ASP A 249 3.23 -15.62 27.38
N ARG A 250 2.57 -14.56 26.90
CA ARG A 250 1.12 -14.45 26.86
C ARG A 250 0.65 -13.57 25.71
N ILE A 251 -0.40 -13.99 25.00
CA ILE A 251 -1.21 -13.13 24.12
C ILE A 251 -2.54 -12.87 24.83
N THR A 252 -2.97 -11.61 24.89
CA THR A 252 -4.33 -11.26 25.32
C THR A 252 -5.14 -10.80 24.12
N CYS A 253 -6.30 -11.39 23.90
CA CYS A 253 -7.20 -11.00 22.82
C CYS A 253 -8.63 -10.83 23.32
N GLN A 254 -9.43 -10.10 22.54
CA GLN A 254 -10.88 -10.06 22.66
C GLN A 254 -11.49 -10.79 21.48
N CYS A 255 -12.36 -11.74 21.76
CA CYS A 255 -13.12 -12.50 20.77
C CYS A 255 -14.59 -12.51 21.23
N GLU A 256 -15.51 -12.06 20.38
CA GLU A 256 -16.95 -11.93 20.68
C GLU A 256 -17.21 -11.14 21.99
N GLY A 257 -16.45 -10.06 22.24
CA GLY A 257 -16.55 -9.24 23.45
C GLY A 257 -16.03 -9.91 24.74
N ARG A 258 -15.43 -11.11 24.64
CA ARG A 258 -14.82 -11.82 25.77
C ARG A 258 -13.31 -11.73 25.70
N LYS A 259 -12.71 -11.33 26.82
CA LYS A 259 -11.26 -11.34 26.99
C LYS A 259 -10.76 -12.78 27.14
N GLN A 260 -9.78 -13.16 26.34
CA GLN A 260 -9.10 -14.44 26.38
C GLN A 260 -7.59 -14.23 26.57
N GLN A 261 -6.95 -15.21 27.20
CA GLN A 261 -5.51 -15.24 27.38
C GLN A 261 -4.94 -16.56 26.87
N ILE A 262 -3.94 -16.47 25.99
CA ILE A 262 -3.25 -17.60 25.40
C ILE A 262 -1.84 -17.61 25.98
N LEU A 263 -1.47 -18.68 26.68
CA LEU A 263 -0.11 -18.87 27.19
C LEU A 263 0.79 -19.36 26.06
N ILE A 264 1.93 -18.68 25.89
CA ILE A 264 2.90 -18.95 24.83
C ILE A 264 3.97 -19.88 25.40
N LYS A 265 4.06 -21.09 24.85
CA LYS A 265 4.99 -22.13 25.32
C LYS A 265 6.41 -21.83 24.86
N GLY A 266 7.39 -22.52 25.44
CA GLY A 266 8.82 -22.18 25.28
C GLY A 266 9.31 -22.06 23.84
N LYS A 267 8.82 -22.89 22.92
CA LYS A 267 9.21 -22.89 21.50
C LYS A 267 8.22 -22.17 20.58
N ASP A 268 7.10 -21.68 21.11
CA ASP A 268 6.10 -20.98 20.31
C ASP A 268 6.61 -19.60 19.93
N SER A 269 6.22 -19.11 18.75
CA SER A 269 6.63 -17.80 18.23
C SER A 269 5.44 -16.89 17.91
N VAL A 270 5.66 -15.59 17.97
CA VAL A 270 4.65 -14.55 17.73
C VAL A 270 5.19 -13.59 16.67
N ILE A 271 4.41 -13.35 15.62
CA ILE A 271 4.72 -12.40 14.56
C ILE A 271 3.60 -11.37 14.51
N VAL A 272 3.93 -10.09 14.64
CA VAL A 272 2.94 -9.02 14.80
C VAL A 272 3.04 -8.02 13.66
N THR A 273 1.92 -7.76 12.98
CA THR A 273 1.82 -6.63 12.07
C THR A 273 1.59 -5.35 12.89
N LEU A 274 2.58 -4.44 12.90
CA LEU A 274 2.49 -3.19 13.67
C LEU A 274 1.79 -2.10 12.90
N GLY A 275 0.85 -1.41 13.55
CA GLY A 275 0.10 -0.30 12.97
C GLY A 275 -0.68 -0.68 11.70
N SER A 276 -1.58 0.20 11.26
CA SER A 276 -2.31 -0.03 10.02
C SER A 276 -2.73 1.28 9.38
N MET A 277 -2.34 1.44 8.12
CA MET A 277 -2.71 2.58 7.28
C MET A 277 -4.23 2.65 7.03
N THR A 278 -4.92 1.51 7.18
CA THR A 278 -6.37 1.38 6.93
C THR A 278 -7.19 1.21 8.21
N GLU A 279 -6.57 1.28 9.39
CA GLU A 279 -7.30 1.35 10.66
C GLU A 279 -8.21 2.58 10.70
N SER A 280 -9.33 2.47 11.40
CA SER A 280 -10.31 3.56 11.54
C SER A 280 -10.83 4.12 10.21
N SER A 281 -10.75 3.35 9.12
CA SER A 281 -11.40 3.72 7.86
C SER A 281 -12.92 3.84 8.05
N SER A 282 -13.54 4.74 7.30
CA SER A 282 -15.00 4.85 7.24
C SER A 282 -15.46 4.99 5.80
N LEU A 283 -16.62 4.41 5.51
CA LEU A 283 -17.28 4.53 4.22
C LEU A 283 -18.40 5.56 4.33
N GLY A 284 -18.54 6.38 3.29
CA GLY A 284 -19.76 7.13 3.03
C GLY A 284 -20.68 6.34 2.11
N SER A 285 -21.48 7.05 1.33
CA SER A 285 -22.31 6.48 0.28
C SER A 285 -22.51 7.50 -0.84
N MET A 286 -23.39 7.18 -1.80
CA MET A 286 -23.78 8.12 -2.84
C MET A 286 -24.28 9.45 -2.28
N ASP A 287 -24.97 9.43 -1.13
CA ASP A 287 -25.63 10.60 -0.55
C ASP A 287 -25.22 10.85 0.92
N LEU A 288 -24.13 10.22 1.40
CA LEU A 288 -23.56 10.45 2.73
C LEU A 288 -22.03 10.59 2.66
N ALA A 289 -21.47 11.62 3.31
CA ALA A 289 -20.02 11.78 3.43
C ALA A 289 -19.42 10.75 4.41
N PRO A 290 -18.18 10.28 4.20
CA PRO A 290 -17.50 9.42 5.17
C PRO A 290 -17.12 10.22 6.44
N VAL A 291 -17.04 9.55 7.58
CA VAL A 291 -16.72 10.18 8.87
C VAL A 291 -15.23 10.06 9.18
N LEU A 292 -14.56 11.16 9.52
CA LEU A 292 -13.20 11.08 10.06
C LEU A 292 -13.24 10.47 11.47
N LYS A 293 -12.68 9.26 11.61
CA LYS A 293 -12.53 8.60 12.90
C LYS A 293 -11.14 8.88 13.45
N ASN A 294 -11.03 8.98 14.78
CA ASN A 294 -9.75 9.04 15.47
C ASN A 294 -9.13 7.64 15.60
N LYS A 295 -7.93 7.58 16.17
CA LYS A 295 -7.31 6.35 16.65
C LYS A 295 -8.28 5.58 17.55
N ALA A 296 -8.48 4.30 17.25
CA ALA A 296 -9.36 3.45 18.04
C ALA A 296 -8.73 3.13 19.41
N ARG A 297 -9.56 2.83 20.41
CA ARG A 297 -9.08 2.44 21.76
C ARG A 297 -8.47 1.05 21.79
N GLU A 298 -8.83 0.23 20.82
CA GLU A 298 -8.33 -1.12 20.56
C GLU A 298 -8.05 -1.23 19.06
N GLY A 299 -7.25 -2.22 18.66
CA GLY A 299 -6.78 -2.36 17.28
C GLY A 299 -5.25 -2.26 17.16
N SER A 300 -4.76 -2.11 15.94
CA SER A 300 -3.34 -2.16 15.59
C SER A 300 -2.50 -1.03 16.21
N TRP A 301 -3.01 0.22 16.25
CA TRP A 301 -2.27 1.32 16.87
C TRP A 301 -2.24 1.20 18.39
N ALA A 302 -3.39 0.89 19.00
CA ALA A 302 -3.51 0.68 20.44
C ALA A 302 -2.64 -0.50 20.93
N LEU A 303 -2.60 -1.60 20.16
CA LEU A 303 -1.72 -2.74 20.45
C LEU A 303 -0.24 -2.31 20.40
N TRP A 304 0.16 -1.58 19.36
CA TRP A 304 1.55 -1.13 19.24
C TRP A 304 1.95 -0.18 20.39
N GLU A 305 1.11 0.79 20.72
CA GLU A 305 1.33 1.68 21.87
C GLU A 305 1.52 0.92 23.16
N LYS A 306 0.66 -0.06 23.40
CA LYS A 306 0.68 -0.84 24.63
C LYS A 306 1.93 -1.69 24.76
N ILE A 307 2.38 -2.35 23.69
CA ILE A 307 3.60 -3.16 23.77
C ILE A 307 4.85 -2.28 23.81
N ALA A 308 4.84 -1.11 23.14
CA ALA A 308 5.96 -0.18 23.15
C ALA A 308 6.14 0.55 24.48
N ASP A 309 5.09 0.63 25.32
CA ASP A 309 5.18 1.21 26.66
C ASP A 309 6.24 0.50 27.50
N GLY A 310 7.22 1.26 28.01
CA GLY A 310 8.40 0.73 28.70
C GLY A 310 9.41 -0.05 27.84
N HIS A 311 9.18 -0.18 26.53
CA HIS A 311 10.00 -0.97 25.60
C HIS A 311 10.45 -0.14 24.39
N PRO A 312 11.40 0.80 24.54
CA PRO A 312 11.80 1.72 23.46
C PRO A 312 12.33 1.01 22.21
N GLN A 313 12.82 -0.24 22.33
CA GLN A 313 13.23 -1.06 21.18
C GLN A 313 12.08 -1.49 20.26
N PHE A 314 10.82 -1.33 20.71
CA PHE A 314 9.62 -1.61 19.92
C PHE A 314 9.12 -0.40 19.12
N GLY A 315 9.83 0.71 19.15
CA GLY A 315 9.54 1.90 18.35
C GLY A 315 8.67 2.92 19.04
N CYS A 316 8.26 3.93 18.27
CA CYS A 316 7.51 5.10 18.73
C CYS A 316 6.23 5.27 17.89
N PRO A 317 5.14 4.55 18.21
CA PRO A 317 3.89 4.60 17.44
C PRO A 317 3.31 6.02 17.32
N ALA A 318 3.49 6.87 18.34
CA ALA A 318 3.05 8.27 18.34
C ALA A 318 3.57 9.07 17.12
N THR A 319 4.78 8.74 16.63
CA THR A 319 5.36 9.35 15.40
C THR A 319 4.44 9.17 14.18
N PHE A 320 3.68 8.09 14.15
CA PHE A 320 2.87 7.70 13.00
C PHE A 320 1.36 7.83 13.26
N ALA A 321 0.92 7.67 14.50
CA ALA A 321 -0.50 7.55 14.85
C ALA A 321 -1.15 8.87 15.33
N ASP A 322 -0.37 9.86 15.77
CA ASP A 322 -0.91 11.06 16.41
C ASP A 322 -1.04 12.26 15.46
N HIS A 323 -0.79 12.06 14.17
CA HIS A 323 -0.73 13.10 13.14
C HIS A 323 -1.73 12.86 11.99
N ILE A 324 -3.01 12.67 12.32
CA ILE A 324 -4.08 12.38 11.35
C ILE A 324 -4.17 13.45 10.25
N ASP A 325 -4.06 14.73 10.60
CA ASP A 325 -4.14 15.81 9.61
C ASP A 325 -3.02 15.77 8.56
N GLN A 326 -1.90 15.12 8.88
CA GLN A 326 -0.75 14.95 7.98
C GLN A 326 -0.74 13.59 7.25
N SER A 327 -1.68 12.70 7.58
CA SER A 327 -1.71 11.32 7.07
C SER A 327 -3.03 10.86 6.45
N LYS A 328 -4.10 11.66 6.56
CA LYS A 328 -5.42 11.36 6.01
C LYS A 328 -5.55 11.73 4.53
N TRP A 329 -6.29 10.92 3.80
CA TRP A 329 -6.90 11.31 2.51
C TRP A 329 -8.14 10.47 2.23
N ILE A 330 -8.86 10.80 1.16
CA ILE A 330 -10.11 10.14 0.77
C ILE A 330 -9.95 9.46 -0.57
N SER A 331 -10.28 8.18 -0.61
CA SER A 331 -10.51 7.46 -1.86
C SER A 331 -12.00 7.38 -2.17
N PHE A 332 -12.34 6.97 -3.38
CA PHE A 332 -13.70 6.60 -3.75
C PHE A 332 -13.68 5.51 -4.79
N THR A 333 -14.69 4.64 -4.74
CA THR A 333 -14.94 3.63 -5.76
C THR A 333 -16.30 3.92 -6.38
N THR A 334 -16.36 3.94 -7.72
CA THR A 334 -17.61 4.21 -8.43
C THR A 334 -17.98 3.02 -9.29
N THR A 335 -19.18 2.50 -9.04
CA THR A 335 -19.83 1.45 -9.83
C THR A 335 -20.83 2.11 -10.77
N LEU A 336 -20.75 1.83 -12.07
CA LEU A 336 -21.59 2.41 -13.11
C LEU A 336 -22.39 1.32 -13.82
N TYR A 337 -23.64 1.65 -14.16
CA TYR A 337 -24.58 0.80 -14.90
C TYR A 337 -24.90 1.38 -16.29
N ASP A 338 -24.02 2.24 -16.79
CA ASP A 338 -24.14 2.91 -18.07
C ASP A 338 -22.73 3.13 -18.67
N PRO A 339 -22.52 2.77 -19.95
CA PRO A 339 -21.19 2.83 -20.56
C PRO A 339 -20.72 4.26 -20.90
N THR A 340 -21.59 5.27 -20.76
CA THR A 340 -21.32 6.64 -21.21
C THR A 340 -20.07 7.23 -20.56
N PHE A 341 -19.89 7.08 -19.24
CA PHE A 341 -18.72 7.61 -18.55
C PHE A 341 -17.42 6.99 -19.09
N PHE A 342 -17.33 5.67 -19.19
CA PHE A 342 -16.13 4.99 -19.69
C PHE A 342 -15.85 5.30 -21.15
N ARG A 343 -16.89 5.44 -21.98
CA ARG A 343 -16.75 5.87 -23.38
C ARG A 343 -16.11 7.26 -23.44
N LEU A 344 -16.68 8.23 -22.74
CA LEU A 344 -16.17 9.60 -22.71
C LEU A 344 -14.73 9.65 -22.17
N VAL A 345 -14.43 8.99 -21.05
CA VAL A 345 -13.08 8.97 -20.47
C VAL A 345 -12.08 8.29 -21.41
N LYS A 346 -12.45 7.20 -22.08
CA LYS A 346 -11.61 6.56 -23.10
C LYS A 346 -11.31 7.52 -24.25
N ASP A 347 -12.32 8.20 -24.78
CA ASP A 347 -12.17 9.12 -25.91
C ASP A 347 -11.28 10.32 -25.54
N MET A 348 -11.47 10.89 -24.34
CA MET A 348 -10.70 12.03 -23.84
C MET A 348 -9.25 11.66 -23.51
N THR A 349 -9.04 10.55 -22.78
CA THR A 349 -7.68 10.15 -22.34
C THR A 349 -6.89 9.44 -23.44
N GLY A 350 -7.57 8.81 -24.40
CA GLY A 350 -6.96 7.98 -25.44
C GLY A 350 -6.47 6.60 -24.96
N ASN A 351 -6.69 6.27 -23.69
CA ASN A 351 -6.36 4.96 -23.13
C ASN A 351 -7.60 4.07 -23.07
N ILE A 352 -7.41 2.81 -23.46
CA ILE A 352 -8.37 1.77 -23.14
C ILE A 352 -8.29 1.51 -21.62
N PRO A 353 -9.41 1.21 -20.94
CA PRO A 353 -9.40 0.78 -19.53
C PRO A 353 -8.31 -0.26 -19.27
N GLY A 354 -7.48 -0.03 -18.25
CA GLY A 354 -6.33 -0.88 -17.90
C GLY A 354 -4.97 -0.37 -18.41
N GLU A 355 -4.90 0.34 -19.53
CA GLU A 355 -3.62 0.78 -20.14
C GLU A 355 -3.08 2.09 -19.56
N GLY A 356 -3.97 2.97 -19.08
CA GLY A 356 -3.63 4.36 -18.77
C GLY A 356 -3.05 4.63 -17.37
N GLY A 357 -3.18 3.67 -16.45
CA GLY A 357 -2.84 3.88 -15.04
C GLY A 357 -3.69 4.98 -14.38
N LEU A 358 -3.06 5.84 -13.57
CA LEU A 358 -3.74 7.00 -12.98
C LEU A 358 -3.70 8.23 -13.91
N VAL A 359 -4.80 8.96 -13.94
CA VAL A 359 -4.95 10.29 -14.54
C VAL A 359 -5.11 11.29 -13.41
N THR A 360 -4.18 12.24 -13.31
CA THR A 360 -4.20 13.28 -12.28
C THR A 360 -4.75 14.57 -12.86
N PHE A 361 -5.51 15.33 -12.07
CA PHE A 361 -6.01 16.67 -12.39
C PHE A 361 -5.17 17.70 -11.63
N PRO A 362 -4.10 18.28 -12.23
CA PRO A 362 -3.20 19.20 -11.53
C PRO A 362 -3.92 20.44 -10.98
N ASP A 363 -4.89 20.95 -11.74
CA ASP A 363 -5.64 22.17 -11.41
C ASP A 363 -6.80 21.91 -10.44
N SER A 364 -6.91 20.67 -9.92
CA SER A 364 -7.87 20.33 -8.88
C SER A 364 -7.39 20.82 -7.51
N ASN A 365 -8.23 21.57 -6.82
CA ASN A 365 -7.99 22.00 -5.44
C ASN A 365 -7.84 20.80 -4.48
N TRP A 366 -8.41 19.65 -4.83
CA TRP A 366 -8.26 18.40 -4.08
C TRP A 366 -7.00 17.62 -4.46
N LEU A 367 -6.30 18.04 -5.52
CA LEU A 367 -5.29 17.25 -6.23
C LEU A 367 -5.82 15.83 -6.51
N ALA A 368 -6.97 15.77 -7.19
CA ALA A 368 -7.67 14.53 -7.46
C ALA A 368 -7.00 13.71 -8.55
N SER A 369 -7.11 12.39 -8.46
CA SER A 369 -6.74 11.46 -9.52
C SER A 369 -7.75 10.33 -9.64
N ILE A 370 -7.93 9.82 -10.85
CA ILE A 370 -8.75 8.64 -11.15
C ILE A 370 -7.92 7.56 -11.83
N VAL A 371 -8.32 6.30 -11.62
CA VAL A 371 -7.73 5.11 -12.23
C VAL A 371 -8.86 4.35 -12.90
N ILE A 372 -8.71 4.08 -14.19
CA ILE A 372 -9.65 3.28 -14.98
C ILE A 372 -9.02 1.90 -15.19
N PRO A 373 -9.29 0.91 -14.30
CA PRO A 373 -8.73 -0.42 -14.43
C PRO A 373 -9.36 -1.18 -15.60
N GLN A 374 -8.71 -2.28 -16.00
CA GLN A 374 -9.33 -3.27 -16.87
C GLN A 374 -10.66 -3.73 -16.27
N GLN A 375 -11.66 -3.95 -17.14
CA GLN A 375 -12.95 -4.52 -16.76
C GLN A 375 -13.05 -5.98 -17.24
N PRO A 376 -13.66 -6.88 -16.45
CA PRO A 376 -14.11 -6.68 -15.07
C PRO A 376 -12.93 -6.51 -14.10
N HIS A 377 -13.08 -5.66 -13.08
CA HIS A 377 -12.05 -5.45 -12.04
C HIS A 377 -12.27 -6.34 -10.80
N PHE A 378 -13.47 -6.87 -10.62
CA PHE A 378 -13.83 -7.82 -9.57
C PHE A 378 -14.24 -9.15 -10.21
N ILE A 379 -13.86 -10.26 -9.57
CA ILE A 379 -14.38 -11.57 -9.97
C ILE A 379 -15.89 -11.60 -9.71
N GLY A 380 -16.67 -11.94 -10.74
CA GLY A 380 -18.13 -11.93 -10.68
C GLY A 380 -18.78 -10.57 -10.95
N GLN A 381 -18.02 -9.56 -11.35
CA GLN A 381 -18.59 -8.30 -11.84
C GLN A 381 -19.42 -8.54 -13.12
N PRO A 382 -20.69 -8.10 -13.17
CA PRO A 382 -21.51 -8.23 -14.37
C PRO A 382 -20.93 -7.50 -15.58
N THR A 383 -21.19 -8.02 -16.78
CA THR A 383 -20.63 -7.48 -18.04
C THR A 383 -21.15 -6.09 -18.41
N ASP A 384 -22.32 -5.71 -17.89
CA ASP A 384 -22.97 -4.40 -18.06
C ASP A 384 -22.61 -3.41 -16.93
N THR A 385 -21.79 -3.83 -15.97
CA THR A 385 -21.34 -3.00 -14.85
C THR A 385 -19.87 -2.62 -15.03
N GLN A 386 -19.52 -1.37 -14.77
CA GLN A 386 -18.14 -0.88 -14.84
C GLN A 386 -17.71 -0.26 -13.51
N VAL A 387 -16.44 -0.43 -13.13
CA VAL A 387 -15.91 0.08 -11.88
C VAL A 387 -14.62 0.86 -12.10
N PHE A 388 -14.55 2.06 -11.54
CA PHE A 388 -13.30 2.81 -11.46
C PHE A 388 -13.04 3.30 -10.04
N TRP A 389 -11.80 3.69 -9.78
CA TRP A 389 -11.33 4.14 -8.48
C TRP A 389 -10.71 5.52 -8.60
N GLY A 390 -10.77 6.32 -7.54
CA GLY A 390 -10.08 7.59 -7.49
C GLY A 390 -9.82 8.05 -6.06
N TYR A 391 -9.16 9.18 -5.93
CA TYR A 391 -8.82 9.79 -4.64
C TYR A 391 -8.47 11.26 -4.79
N GLY A 392 -8.44 11.97 -3.67
CA GLY A 392 -7.89 13.32 -3.57
C GLY A 392 -6.96 13.44 -2.37
N LEU A 393 -5.86 14.16 -2.52
CA LEU A 393 -4.82 14.33 -1.50
C LEU A 393 -5.09 15.52 -0.57
N PHE A 394 -5.76 16.56 -1.07
CA PHE A 394 -6.04 17.79 -0.31
C PHE A 394 -7.50 17.82 0.14
N VAL A 395 -7.85 16.93 1.07
CA VAL A 395 -9.26 16.66 1.41
C VAL A 395 -9.98 17.79 2.15
N ASP A 396 -9.23 18.69 2.78
CA ASP A 396 -9.81 19.82 3.54
C ASP A 396 -9.97 21.09 2.68
N LYS A 397 -9.57 21.06 1.40
CA LYS A 397 -9.71 22.19 0.47
C LYS A 397 -11.08 22.19 -0.22
N PRO A 398 -11.75 23.33 -0.39
CA PRO A 398 -12.96 23.42 -1.21
C PRO A 398 -12.70 23.01 -2.67
N GLY A 399 -13.59 22.18 -3.23
CA GLY A 399 -13.53 21.78 -4.64
C GLY A 399 -13.71 22.96 -5.61
N ASN A 400 -13.27 22.77 -6.84
CA ASN A 400 -13.42 23.69 -7.95
C ASN A 400 -14.89 23.82 -8.39
N PHE A 401 -15.70 22.77 -8.34
CA PHE A 401 -17.08 22.77 -8.84
C PHE A 401 -18.12 22.66 -7.71
N VAL A 402 -17.90 21.79 -6.73
CA VAL A 402 -18.82 21.59 -5.60
C VAL A 402 -18.66 22.65 -4.49
N LYS A 403 -17.50 23.32 -4.43
CA LYS A 403 -17.19 24.38 -3.45
C LYS A 403 -17.26 23.94 -1.97
N LYS A 404 -17.11 22.65 -1.71
CA LYS A 404 -16.98 22.07 -0.35
C LYS A 404 -15.65 21.34 -0.18
N PRO A 405 -15.10 21.26 1.05
CA PRO A 405 -14.04 20.32 1.36
C PRO A 405 -14.41 18.89 0.91
N MET A 406 -13.47 18.16 0.30
CA MET A 406 -13.71 16.77 -0.12
C MET A 406 -14.15 15.90 1.07
N SER A 407 -13.62 16.16 2.27
CA SER A 407 -13.99 15.50 3.53
C SER A 407 -15.45 15.65 3.94
N SER A 408 -16.15 16.64 3.38
CA SER A 408 -17.57 16.89 3.61
C SER A 408 -18.44 16.51 2.39
N CYS A 409 -17.86 15.86 1.37
CA CYS A 409 -18.56 15.50 0.14
C CYS A 409 -19.13 14.07 0.20
N THR A 410 -20.35 13.94 -0.31
CA THR A 410 -20.99 12.66 -0.64
C THR A 410 -20.39 12.07 -1.92
N GLY A 411 -20.69 10.80 -2.23
CA GLY A 411 -20.27 10.18 -3.49
C GLY A 411 -20.78 10.92 -4.72
N ARG A 412 -22.02 11.43 -4.68
CA ARG A 412 -22.63 12.24 -5.75
C ARG A 412 -21.83 13.50 -6.02
N GLU A 413 -21.46 14.21 -4.96
CA GLU A 413 -20.68 15.44 -5.07
C GLU A 413 -19.26 15.18 -5.57
N ILE A 414 -18.61 14.11 -5.11
CA ILE A 414 -17.31 13.71 -5.65
C ILE A 414 -17.42 13.42 -7.15
N MET A 415 -18.45 12.70 -7.59
CA MET A 415 -18.68 12.46 -9.02
C MET A 415 -18.91 13.75 -9.81
N THR A 416 -19.67 14.70 -9.27
CA THR A 416 -19.85 16.02 -9.88
C THR A 416 -18.53 16.76 -10.05
N GLU A 417 -17.65 16.74 -9.03
CA GLU A 417 -16.33 17.37 -9.10
C GLU A 417 -15.46 16.73 -10.20
N ILE A 418 -15.39 15.40 -10.24
CA ILE A 418 -14.61 14.66 -11.24
C ILE A 418 -15.13 14.92 -12.66
N MET A 419 -16.46 14.90 -12.87
CA MET A 419 -17.04 15.23 -14.18
C MET A 419 -16.79 16.69 -14.57
N GLY A 420 -16.77 17.62 -13.62
CA GLY A 420 -16.39 19.01 -13.86
C GLY A 420 -14.98 19.14 -14.40
N HIS A 421 -13.99 18.46 -13.80
CA HIS A 421 -12.62 18.44 -14.31
C HIS A 421 -12.50 17.79 -15.68
N LEU A 422 -13.32 16.78 -15.96
CA LEU A 422 -13.42 16.12 -17.26
C LEU A 422 -14.25 16.92 -18.28
N ARG A 423 -14.86 18.05 -17.92
CA ARG A 423 -15.76 18.85 -18.76
C ARG A 423 -16.97 18.05 -19.30
N ILE A 424 -17.48 17.10 -18.51
CA ILE A 424 -18.70 16.34 -18.83
C ILE A 424 -19.91 17.06 -18.23
N GLU A 425 -20.62 17.83 -19.07
CA GLU A 425 -21.80 18.60 -18.64
C GLU A 425 -23.12 17.97 -19.15
N SER A 426 -23.20 17.69 -20.46
CA SER A 426 -24.42 17.17 -21.11
C SER A 426 -24.92 15.84 -20.53
N ASP A 427 -23.99 14.94 -20.22
CA ASP A 427 -24.28 13.57 -19.79
C ASP A 427 -24.27 13.42 -18.25
N ALA A 428 -24.00 14.50 -17.51
CA ALA A 428 -23.77 14.45 -16.07
C ALA A 428 -24.96 13.86 -15.29
N GLN A 429 -26.19 14.29 -15.63
CA GLN A 429 -27.41 13.78 -14.97
C GLN A 429 -27.65 12.30 -15.26
N GLN A 430 -27.41 11.86 -16.50
CA GLN A 430 -27.53 10.44 -16.87
C GLN A 430 -26.54 9.58 -16.08
N ILE A 431 -25.27 10.02 -16.01
CA ILE A 431 -24.21 9.30 -15.31
C ILE A 431 -24.50 9.23 -13.80
N LEU A 432 -24.88 10.35 -13.18
CA LEU A 432 -25.22 10.41 -11.74
C LEU A 432 -26.49 9.62 -11.40
N GLY A 433 -27.42 9.48 -12.34
CA GLY A 433 -28.61 8.66 -12.17
C GLY A 433 -28.36 7.16 -12.25
N LYS A 434 -27.19 6.75 -12.79
CA LYS A 434 -26.83 5.35 -13.03
C LYS A 434 -25.45 4.97 -12.47
N CYS A 435 -25.09 5.55 -11.34
CA CYS A 435 -23.87 5.16 -10.62
C CYS A 435 -24.08 5.10 -9.11
N ILE A 436 -23.23 4.31 -8.46
CA ILE A 436 -23.03 4.30 -7.01
C ILE A 436 -21.58 4.68 -6.76
N CYS A 437 -21.35 5.81 -6.11
CA CYS A 437 -20.02 6.26 -5.69
C CYS A 437 -19.90 6.14 -4.16
N ILE A 438 -18.92 5.37 -3.70
CA ILE A 438 -18.67 5.15 -2.27
C ILE A 438 -17.33 5.78 -1.91
N PRO A 439 -17.33 6.93 -1.21
CA PRO A 439 -16.11 7.51 -0.67
C PRO A 439 -15.63 6.77 0.59
N CYS A 440 -14.33 6.74 0.81
CA CYS A 440 -13.70 6.17 1.99
C CYS A 440 -12.70 7.16 2.59
N MET A 441 -12.96 7.60 3.83
CA MET A 441 -12.00 8.37 4.63
C MET A 441 -11.07 7.41 5.35
N MET A 442 -9.77 7.63 5.21
CA MET A 442 -8.74 6.83 5.86
C MET A 442 -7.82 7.75 6.67
N PRO A 443 -7.85 7.73 8.01
CA PRO A 443 -7.10 8.68 8.85
C PRO A 443 -5.58 8.53 8.80
N PHE A 444 -5.09 7.31 8.54
CA PHE A 444 -3.67 6.93 8.69
C PHE A 444 -3.01 6.48 7.39
N ILE A 445 -3.63 6.72 6.26
CA ILE A 445 -3.27 6.07 4.98
C ILE A 445 -1.88 6.44 4.45
N THR A 446 -1.32 7.59 4.86
CA THR A 446 0.09 7.94 4.61
C THR A 446 0.92 8.07 5.88
N SER A 447 0.49 7.45 6.99
CA SER A 447 1.19 7.54 8.28
C SER A 447 2.62 7.01 8.21
N GLN A 448 2.90 5.97 7.41
CA GLN A 448 4.24 5.44 7.17
C GLN A 448 5.22 6.44 6.54
N PHE A 449 4.73 7.55 5.96
CA PHE A 449 5.57 8.61 5.39
C PHE A 449 5.83 9.76 6.35
N LEU A 450 5.27 9.77 7.56
CA LEU A 450 5.51 10.84 8.52
C LEU A 450 6.99 10.92 8.93
N CYS A 451 7.44 12.13 9.26
CA CYS A 451 8.82 12.41 9.63
C CYS A 451 9.25 11.58 10.85
N ARG A 452 10.25 10.73 10.66
CA ARG A 452 10.72 9.79 11.68
C ARG A 452 12.23 9.91 11.89
N ALA A 453 12.70 9.43 13.02
CA ALA A 453 14.10 9.20 13.32
C ALA A 453 14.42 7.70 13.37
N LYS A 454 15.72 7.37 13.31
CA LYS A 454 16.19 6.03 13.60
C LYS A 454 15.71 5.60 14.98
N GLY A 455 15.04 4.45 15.05
CA GLY A 455 14.48 3.92 16.29
C GLY A 455 12.98 4.11 16.44
N ASP A 456 12.33 4.99 15.66
CA ASP A 456 10.86 5.11 15.69
C ASP A 456 10.16 3.87 15.13
N ARG A 457 10.80 3.17 14.19
CA ARG A 457 10.41 1.83 13.75
C ARG A 457 11.30 0.79 14.43
N PRO A 458 10.74 -0.28 15.02
CA PRO A 458 11.54 -1.38 15.53
C PRO A 458 12.17 -2.19 14.40
N GLN A 459 13.25 -2.91 14.69
CA GLN A 459 13.77 -3.91 13.76
C GLN A 459 12.73 -5.04 13.56
N VAL A 460 12.74 -5.68 12.39
CA VAL A 460 11.90 -6.87 12.12
C VAL A 460 12.04 -7.93 13.21
N VAL A 461 13.27 -8.23 13.63
CA VAL A 461 13.53 -9.00 14.85
C VAL A 461 14.23 -8.08 15.84
N PRO A 462 13.51 -7.58 16.85
CA PRO A 462 14.11 -6.74 17.88
C PRO A 462 15.28 -7.44 18.58
N LYS A 463 16.30 -6.67 18.96
CA LYS A 463 17.47 -7.21 19.67
C LYS A 463 17.04 -7.97 20.92
N ARG A 464 17.68 -9.13 21.15
CA ARG A 464 17.44 -10.03 22.29
C ARG A 464 16.02 -10.62 22.37
N SER A 465 15.21 -10.49 21.34
CA SER A 465 13.96 -11.23 21.20
C SER A 465 14.25 -12.71 20.95
N LYS A 466 13.61 -13.61 21.71
CA LYS A 466 13.74 -15.07 21.52
C LYS A 466 12.65 -15.66 20.62
N ASN A 467 11.47 -15.05 20.56
CA ASN A 467 10.32 -15.61 19.86
C ASN A 467 9.33 -14.57 19.30
N LEU A 468 9.72 -13.31 19.21
CA LEU A 468 8.89 -12.22 18.67
C LEU A 468 9.55 -11.60 17.43
N ALA A 469 8.74 -11.37 16.40
CA ALA A 469 9.08 -10.53 15.26
C ALA A 469 7.95 -9.54 14.91
N PHE A 470 8.32 -8.44 14.26
CA PHE A 470 7.43 -7.43 13.72
C PHE A 470 7.49 -7.41 12.19
N VAL A 471 6.34 -7.27 11.55
CA VAL A 471 6.21 -7.25 10.10
C VAL A 471 5.29 -6.11 9.65
N GLY A 472 5.30 -5.80 8.36
CA GLY A 472 4.48 -4.77 7.74
C GLY A 472 5.22 -3.45 7.52
N GLN A 473 4.46 -2.36 7.39
CA GLN A 473 4.97 -1.07 6.92
C GLN A 473 5.70 -0.25 8.00
N PHE A 474 5.66 -0.69 9.25
CA PHE A 474 6.13 0.08 10.39
C PHE A 474 7.28 -0.58 11.16
N CYS A 475 7.84 -1.66 10.64
CA CYS A 475 9.15 -2.17 11.08
C CYS A 475 10.26 -1.67 10.15
N GLU A 476 11.50 -1.65 10.62
CA GLU A 476 12.66 -1.16 9.88
C GLU A 476 13.27 -2.26 9.01
N LEU A 477 13.28 -2.03 7.70
CA LEU A 477 14.10 -2.72 6.71
C LEU A 477 15.03 -1.71 6.03
N PRO A 478 16.32 -2.04 5.84
CA PRO A 478 17.24 -1.20 5.08
C PRO A 478 16.91 -1.24 3.59
N ASP A 479 17.28 -0.18 2.88
CA ASP A 479 17.26 -0.04 1.41
C ASP A 479 15.90 -0.17 0.70
N ASP A 480 14.85 -0.65 1.36
CA ASP A 480 13.51 -0.79 0.78
C ASP A 480 12.56 0.33 1.24
N VAL A 481 11.42 0.44 0.57
CA VAL A 481 10.45 1.53 0.71
C VAL A 481 9.09 1.05 1.23
N VAL A 482 8.58 1.73 2.26
CA VAL A 482 7.23 1.48 2.81
C VAL A 482 6.14 1.88 1.82
N PHE A 483 4.87 1.56 2.11
CA PHE A 483 3.71 1.74 1.22
C PHE A 483 3.74 0.85 -0.04
N THR A 484 4.54 -0.21 -0.02
CA THR A 484 4.59 -1.23 -1.07
C THR A 484 4.20 -2.60 -0.55
N ILE A 485 3.66 -3.46 -1.42
CA ILE A 485 3.39 -4.86 -1.09
C ILE A 485 4.71 -5.58 -0.80
N GLU A 486 5.75 -5.25 -1.58
CA GLU A 486 7.11 -5.79 -1.42
C GLU A 486 7.64 -5.62 0.00
N TYR A 487 7.51 -4.44 0.61
CA TYR A 487 8.02 -4.20 1.96
C TYR A 487 7.38 -5.13 3.00
N SER A 488 6.07 -5.34 2.91
CA SER A 488 5.35 -6.26 3.79
C SER A 488 5.83 -7.70 3.62
N ILE A 489 5.95 -8.17 2.38
CA ILE A 489 6.38 -9.55 2.10
C ILE A 489 7.86 -9.75 2.47
N ARG A 490 8.72 -8.76 2.21
CA ARG A 490 10.12 -8.76 2.64
C ARG A 490 10.24 -8.82 4.16
N SER A 491 9.48 -8.02 4.89
CA SER A 491 9.50 -8.05 6.36
C SER A 491 9.09 -9.41 6.90
N ALA A 492 8.09 -10.04 6.28
CA ALA A 492 7.63 -11.38 6.61
C ALA A 492 8.71 -12.45 6.34
N GLN A 493 9.35 -12.41 5.16
CA GLN A 493 10.42 -13.33 4.80
C GLN A 493 11.61 -13.19 5.76
N THR A 494 12.03 -11.95 6.06
CA THR A 494 13.08 -11.65 7.05
C THR A 494 12.73 -12.19 8.42
N ALA A 495 11.51 -11.96 8.91
CA ALA A 495 11.05 -12.41 10.21
C ALA A 495 11.10 -13.95 10.33
N VAL A 496 10.56 -14.65 9.34
CA VAL A 496 10.50 -16.11 9.32
C VAL A 496 11.89 -16.72 9.26
N TYR A 497 12.76 -16.23 8.37
CA TYR A 497 14.11 -16.77 8.21
C TYR A 497 14.94 -16.57 9.49
N ALA A 498 14.82 -15.40 10.12
CA ALA A 498 15.51 -15.10 11.36
C ALA A 498 14.99 -15.93 12.55
N LEU A 499 13.67 -16.04 12.73
CA LEU A 499 13.07 -16.79 13.85
C LEU A 499 13.36 -18.30 13.77
N LEU A 500 13.39 -18.87 12.57
CA LEU A 500 13.71 -20.28 12.35
C LEU A 500 15.21 -20.56 12.22
N GLY A 501 16.05 -19.52 12.16
CA GLY A 501 17.49 -19.67 11.95
C GLY A 501 17.84 -20.32 10.60
N LEU A 502 17.08 -20.02 9.55
CA LEU A 502 17.34 -20.57 8.22
C LEU A 502 18.62 -19.94 7.64
N PRO A 503 19.50 -20.72 6.99
CA PRO A 503 20.76 -20.21 6.44
C PRO A 503 20.56 -19.54 5.07
N ARG A 504 19.63 -18.58 5.00
CA ARG A 504 19.29 -17.83 3.79
C ARG A 504 18.73 -16.46 4.12
N ASP A 505 18.88 -15.55 3.18
CA ASP A 505 18.33 -14.20 3.24
C ASP A 505 17.24 -14.00 2.17
N PRO A 506 16.28 -13.08 2.39
CA PRO A 506 15.38 -12.63 1.33
C PRO A 506 16.14 -12.10 0.11
N PRO A 507 15.60 -12.19 -1.11
CA PRO A 507 16.21 -11.61 -2.30
C PRO A 507 16.58 -10.14 -2.09
N PRO A 508 17.83 -9.70 -2.34
CA PRO A 508 18.25 -8.34 -2.03
C PRO A 508 17.42 -7.31 -2.82
N VAL A 509 17.21 -6.13 -2.24
CA VAL A 509 16.55 -5.02 -2.93
C VAL A 509 17.32 -4.69 -4.21
N TYR A 510 16.61 -4.54 -5.32
CA TYR A 510 17.23 -4.15 -6.58
C TYR A 510 17.75 -2.71 -6.53
N LYS A 511 19.06 -2.54 -6.66
CA LYS A 511 19.75 -1.24 -6.58
C LYS A 511 20.01 -0.69 -7.98
N GLY A 512 18.96 -0.25 -8.67
CA GLY A 512 19.05 0.31 -10.03
C GLY A 512 20.04 1.48 -10.14
N TYR A 513 20.16 2.27 -9.07
CA TYR A 513 21.12 3.38 -8.95
C TYR A 513 22.60 2.97 -8.92
N HIS A 514 22.94 1.68 -8.87
CA HIS A 514 24.32 1.21 -9.06
C HIS A 514 24.65 0.90 -10.52
N ASP A 515 23.67 0.88 -11.43
CA ASP A 515 23.90 0.62 -12.85
C ASP A 515 24.10 1.94 -13.60
N PRO A 516 25.29 2.21 -14.17
CA PRO A 516 25.57 3.47 -14.86
C PRO A 516 24.65 3.73 -16.05
N ARG A 517 24.10 2.68 -16.69
CA ARG A 517 23.14 2.82 -17.80
C ARG A 517 21.79 3.32 -17.31
N ILE A 518 21.36 2.87 -16.12
CA ILE A 518 20.13 3.34 -15.49
C ILE A 518 20.30 4.78 -15.02
N LEU A 519 21.42 5.11 -14.39
CA LEU A 519 21.73 6.48 -13.98
C LEU A 519 21.75 7.44 -15.17
N PHE A 520 22.37 7.05 -16.28
CA PHE A 520 22.40 7.86 -17.50
C PHE A 520 20.98 8.14 -18.03
N LYS A 521 20.13 7.11 -18.08
CA LYS A 521 18.72 7.26 -18.46
C LYS A 521 17.94 8.16 -17.52
N ALA A 522 18.13 8.00 -16.21
CA ALA A 522 17.49 8.84 -15.21
C ALA A 522 17.93 10.31 -15.37
N PHE A 523 19.23 10.56 -15.57
CA PHE A 523 19.77 11.89 -15.83
C PHE A 523 19.11 12.55 -17.04
N PHE A 524 19.02 11.88 -18.19
CA PHE A 524 18.35 12.43 -19.38
C PHE A 524 16.88 12.74 -19.13
N ALA A 525 16.16 11.85 -18.44
CA ALA A 525 14.76 12.09 -18.10
C ALA A 525 14.59 13.28 -17.15
N LEU A 526 15.42 13.39 -16.11
CA LEU A 526 15.40 14.51 -15.16
C LEU A 526 15.60 15.88 -15.84
N HIS A 527 16.37 15.91 -16.94
CA HIS A 527 16.62 17.12 -17.73
C HIS A 527 15.64 17.32 -18.90
N ASP A 528 14.58 16.50 -19.01
CA ASP A 528 13.65 16.51 -20.15
C ASP A 528 14.35 16.39 -21.52
N ARG A 529 15.45 15.65 -21.58
CA ARG A 529 16.22 15.39 -22.81
C ARG A 529 15.84 14.03 -23.38
N GLN A 530 15.70 13.97 -24.70
CA GLN A 530 15.64 12.68 -25.39
C GLN A 530 17.05 12.11 -25.52
N GLU A 531 17.21 10.80 -25.33
CA GLU A 531 18.42 10.12 -25.81
C GLU A 531 18.52 10.41 -27.31
N GLY A 532 19.59 11.10 -27.74
CA GLY A 532 19.90 11.21 -29.15
C GLY A 532 20.10 9.81 -29.75
N PRO A 533 19.87 9.63 -31.07
CA PRO A 533 20.00 8.35 -31.73
C PRO A 533 21.38 7.69 -31.58
#